data_AF-G2SX00-F1
#
_entry.id   AF-G2SX00-F1
#
_cell.length_a   1.000
_cell.length_b   1.000
_cell.length_c   1.000
_cell.angle_alpha   90.00
_cell.angle_beta   90.00
_cell.angle_gamma   90.00
#
_symmetry.space_group_name_H-M   'P 1'
#
loop_
_entity.id
_entity.type
_entity.pdbx_description
1 polymer ?
#
loop_
_entity_poly.entity_id
_entity_poly.type
_entity_poly.pdbx_seq_one_letter_code
_entity_poly.pdbx_strand_id
1 'polypeptide(L)'
;MKKTDIAVISFTYRGAELAEHIQEAMDAVWSCKLYTKCSDARAEGIGISVDQPLAEWTGKQFAAGNALLFIGACGIAVRSIAPHVKDKLSDVPVLVADEAGQFVIPLLAGHYGGANRLAGELSRALGATAVLTTATDVNGLFAVDVFAASNRLAVAGHDGIARVSAGLLRAGYLTMSVAGECEGEIPPEVRLVPYPPKEPVDVLVAPQCEAGERCSLWLIPSCLLLGVGCRRGKSEEELEAFVRETLEKEKLSSMAVAGIASVDVKADEVGILALAEQLAVPFLTYPAGRLQCVDGTFTSSGFVAQQVGVDNVCERAAVCAAGEGGRLLVQKTACEGKTLAIAEKKWSVKF
;
A
#
# COMPACT_ATOMS: atom_id res chain seq x y z
N MET A 1 -7.99 0.44 14.15
CA MET A 1 -7.34 1.03 12.96
C MET A 1 -6.56 2.25 13.43
N LYS A 2 -5.31 2.42 13.01
CA LYS A 2 -4.57 3.67 13.23
C LYS A 2 -5.32 4.75 12.43
N LYS A 3 -5.88 5.77 13.09
CA LYS A 3 -6.49 6.91 12.39
C LYS A 3 -5.39 7.53 11.52
N THR A 4 -5.68 7.82 10.26
CA THR A 4 -4.76 8.61 9.44
C THR A 4 -4.76 10.03 9.99
N ASP A 5 -3.57 10.64 10.09
CA ASP A 5 -3.40 11.95 10.70
C ASP A 5 -3.60 13.06 9.65
N ILE A 6 -4.44 14.05 9.97
CA ILE A 6 -4.61 15.29 9.20
C ILE A 6 -3.97 16.43 10.00
N ALA A 7 -3.01 17.12 9.39
CA ALA A 7 -2.49 18.38 9.89
C ALA A 7 -3.28 19.53 9.25
N VAL A 8 -4.10 20.20 10.05
CA VAL A 8 -4.93 21.34 9.64
C VAL A 8 -4.21 22.62 10.02
N ILE A 9 -4.01 23.55 9.08
CA ILE A 9 -3.34 24.83 9.36
C ILE A 9 -4.21 26.02 8.93
N SER A 10 -4.41 26.96 9.86
CA SER A 10 -5.17 28.19 9.64
C SER A 10 -4.27 29.43 9.59
N PHE A 11 -4.73 30.44 8.84
CA PHE A 11 -4.03 31.72 8.67
C PHE A 11 -4.83 32.93 9.19
N THR A 12 -6.10 32.72 9.55
CA THR A 12 -7.01 33.73 10.09
C THR A 12 -7.72 33.18 11.32
N TYR A 13 -8.32 34.06 12.12
CA TYR A 13 -9.08 33.66 13.31
C TYR A 13 -10.28 32.78 12.93
N ARG A 14 -11.09 33.21 11.95
CA ARG A 14 -12.21 32.40 11.42
C ARG A 14 -11.76 31.06 10.86
N GLY A 15 -10.60 31.03 10.19
CA GLY A 15 -10.02 29.77 9.73
C GLY A 15 -9.62 28.85 10.88
N ALA A 16 -9.25 29.40 12.04
CA ALA A 16 -8.95 28.61 13.23
C ALA A 16 -10.23 28.06 13.88
N GLU A 17 -11.31 28.86 13.96
CA GLU A 17 -12.63 28.38 14.40
C GLU A 17 -13.14 27.23 13.50
N LEU A 18 -13.00 27.39 12.18
CA LEU A 18 -13.34 26.32 11.24
C LEU A 18 -12.47 25.06 11.45
N ALA A 19 -11.20 25.23 11.83
CA ALA A 19 -10.30 24.12 12.12
C ALA A 19 -10.78 23.28 13.32
N GLU A 20 -11.26 23.93 14.38
CA GLU A 20 -11.86 23.27 15.55
C GLU A 20 -13.14 22.53 15.16
N HIS A 21 -14.01 23.18 14.39
CA HIS A 21 -15.23 22.53 13.89
C HIS A 21 -14.92 21.29 13.03
N ILE A 22 -13.89 21.36 12.17
CA ILE A 22 -13.42 20.21 11.39
C ILE A 22 -12.91 19.10 12.30
N GLN A 23 -12.14 19.42 13.34
CA GLN A 23 -11.66 18.42 14.30
C GLN A 23 -12.83 17.70 14.98
N GLU A 24 -13.84 18.44 15.44
CA GLU A 24 -15.05 17.86 16.05
C GLU A 24 -15.83 16.98 15.07
N ALA A 25 -16.10 17.49 13.87
CA ALA A 25 -16.92 16.78 12.87
C ALA A 25 -16.23 15.51 12.33
N MET A 26 -14.90 15.48 12.33
CA MET A 26 -14.11 14.40 11.74
C MET A 26 -13.52 13.43 12.78
N ASP A 27 -13.62 13.69 14.09
CA ASP A 27 -12.92 12.91 15.13
C ASP A 27 -13.28 11.41 15.09
N ALA A 28 -14.49 11.04 14.69
CA ALA A 28 -14.85 9.62 14.56
C ALA A 28 -14.01 8.85 13.52
N VAL A 29 -13.49 9.55 12.51
CA VAL A 29 -12.85 8.93 11.32
C VAL A 29 -11.37 9.31 11.21
N TRP A 30 -10.99 10.54 11.58
CA TRP A 30 -9.66 11.09 11.40
C TRP A 30 -9.08 11.63 12.70
N SER A 31 -7.75 11.61 12.78
CA SER A 31 -7.00 12.27 13.86
C SER A 31 -6.56 13.63 13.34
N CYS A 32 -7.26 14.69 13.76
CA CYS A 32 -7.00 16.05 13.31
C CYS A 32 -6.09 16.77 14.30
N LYS A 33 -4.93 17.24 13.84
CA LYS A 33 -4.03 18.09 14.62
C LYS A 33 -4.04 19.51 14.07
N LEU A 34 -4.40 20.46 14.94
CA LEU A 34 -4.62 21.85 14.56
C LEU A 34 -3.35 22.67 14.74
N TYR A 35 -3.06 23.50 13.74
CA TYR A 35 -1.93 24.41 13.68
C TYR A 35 -2.42 25.78 13.24
N THR A 36 -1.71 26.84 13.64
CA THR A 36 -2.06 28.20 13.21
C THR A 36 -0.83 29.08 12.99
N LYS A 37 -0.94 30.00 12.03
CA LYS A 37 -0.06 31.18 11.90
C LYS A 37 -0.78 32.50 12.24
N CYS A 38 -2.04 32.42 12.70
CA CYS A 38 -2.80 33.60 13.14
C CYS A 38 -2.41 33.97 14.57
N SER A 39 -2.00 35.23 14.78
CA SER A 39 -1.63 35.74 16.11
C SER A 39 -2.78 35.69 17.11
N ASP A 40 -3.99 35.98 16.63
CA ASP A 40 -5.17 36.11 17.49
C ASP A 40 -5.63 34.72 17.95
N ALA A 41 -5.68 33.75 17.03
CA ALA A 41 -5.95 32.35 17.36
C ALA A 41 -4.93 31.79 18.37
N ARG A 42 -3.63 32.10 18.18
CA ARG A 42 -2.57 31.73 19.12
C ARG A 42 -2.82 32.32 20.51
N ALA A 43 -3.25 33.58 20.60
CA ALA A 43 -3.50 34.24 21.88
C ALA A 43 -4.64 33.56 22.66
N GLU A 44 -5.59 32.96 21.95
CA GLU A 44 -6.72 32.21 22.54
C GLU A 44 -6.43 30.71 22.71
N GLY A 45 -5.24 30.24 22.31
CA GLY A 45 -4.85 28.84 22.43
C GLY A 45 -5.46 27.92 21.37
N ILE A 46 -6.02 28.48 20.29
CA ILE A 46 -6.59 27.71 19.18
C ILE A 46 -5.47 27.22 18.27
N GLY A 47 -5.18 25.92 18.35
CA GLY A 47 -4.16 25.25 17.54
C GLY A 47 -2.71 25.53 17.96
N ILE A 48 -1.79 24.72 17.43
CA ILE A 48 -0.35 24.81 17.73
C ILE A 48 0.28 25.90 16.86
N SER A 49 0.96 26.87 17.49
CA SER A 49 1.65 27.95 16.76
C SER A 49 2.74 27.41 15.83
N VAL A 50 2.74 27.87 14.59
CA VAL A 50 3.79 27.56 13.60
C VAL A 50 4.67 28.79 13.41
N ASP A 51 5.72 28.90 14.21
CA ASP A 51 6.63 30.06 14.21
C ASP A 51 7.70 29.97 13.10
N GLN A 52 8.04 28.75 12.68
CA GLN A 52 8.97 28.48 11.59
C GLN A 52 8.40 28.87 10.20
N PRO A 53 9.26 29.00 9.16
CA PRO A 53 8.79 29.19 7.79
C PRO A 53 7.79 28.12 7.37
N LEU A 54 6.71 28.54 6.69
CA LEU A 54 5.62 27.61 6.34
C LEU A 54 6.11 26.42 5.51
N ALA A 55 7.00 26.65 4.54
CA ALA A 55 7.58 25.59 3.72
C ALA A 55 8.35 24.54 4.55
N GLU A 56 9.01 24.94 5.64
CA GLU A 56 9.70 24.00 6.53
C GLU A 56 8.69 23.15 7.32
N TRP A 57 7.61 23.77 7.81
CA TRP A 57 6.54 23.02 8.47
C TRP A 57 5.86 22.04 7.53
N THR A 58 5.54 22.48 6.31
CA THR A 58 4.97 21.62 5.26
C THR A 58 5.87 20.43 4.98
N GLY A 59 7.19 20.63 4.86
CA GLY A 59 8.15 19.54 4.65
C GLY A 59 8.16 18.51 5.78
N LYS A 60 8.06 18.95 7.05
CA LYS A 60 7.95 18.05 8.20
C LYS A 60 6.67 17.21 8.15
N GLN A 61 5.55 17.78 7.71
CA GLN A 61 4.29 17.04 7.58
C GLN A 61 4.32 16.04 6.41
N PHE A 62 4.90 16.42 5.27
CA PHE A 62 5.14 15.50 4.15
C PHE A 62 5.99 14.29 4.58
N ALA A 63 7.10 14.54 5.27
CA ALA A 63 7.98 13.47 5.74
C ALA A 63 7.29 12.54 6.78
N ALA A 64 6.34 13.07 7.55
CA ALA A 64 5.55 12.30 8.50
C ALA A 64 4.40 11.50 7.84
N GLY A 65 4.12 11.72 6.54
CA GLY A 65 3.01 11.07 5.85
C GLY A 65 1.62 11.63 6.19
N ASN A 66 1.56 12.83 6.77
CA ASN A 66 0.31 13.45 7.21
C ASN A 66 -0.44 14.06 6.01
N ALA A 67 -1.75 13.87 5.95
CA ALA A 67 -2.59 14.67 5.07
C ALA A 67 -2.57 16.13 5.52
N LEU A 68 -2.63 17.06 4.56
CA LEU A 68 -2.57 18.49 4.82
C LEU A 68 -3.87 19.18 4.41
N LEU A 69 -4.45 19.95 5.32
CA LEU A 69 -5.57 20.84 5.06
C LEU A 69 -5.19 22.27 5.40
N PHE A 70 -5.10 23.11 4.36
CA PHE A 70 -4.86 24.55 4.52
C PHE A 70 -6.21 25.28 4.55
N ILE A 71 -6.50 25.99 5.64
CA ILE A 71 -7.69 26.84 5.74
C ILE A 71 -7.29 28.28 5.41
N GLY A 72 -7.55 28.69 4.17
CA GLY A 72 -7.16 30.00 3.64
C GLY A 72 -6.95 29.98 2.12
N ALA A 73 -6.12 30.88 1.62
CA ALA A 73 -5.93 31.05 0.17
C ALA A 73 -5.13 29.90 -0.47
N CYS A 74 -5.62 29.36 -1.61
CA CYS A 74 -4.94 28.29 -2.35
C CYS A 74 -3.48 28.60 -2.69
N GLY A 75 -3.16 29.85 -3.01
CA GLY A 75 -1.79 30.26 -3.34
C GLY A 75 -0.80 30.07 -2.20
N ILE A 76 -1.24 30.11 -0.94
CA ILE A 76 -0.39 29.81 0.22
C ILE A 76 -0.03 28.32 0.22
N ALA A 77 -1.03 27.45 0.07
CA ALA A 77 -0.84 26.02 0.00
C ALA A 77 0.10 25.64 -1.14
N VAL A 78 -0.19 26.07 -2.38
CA VAL A 78 0.61 25.77 -3.59
C VAL A 78 2.08 26.16 -3.40
N ARG A 79 2.37 27.38 -2.94
CA ARG A 79 3.76 27.82 -2.73
C ARG A 79 4.46 27.02 -1.62
N SER A 80 3.72 26.62 -0.58
CA SER A 80 4.30 25.88 0.54
C SER A 80 4.63 24.43 0.20
N ILE A 81 3.84 23.79 -0.67
CA ILE A 81 4.05 22.39 -1.08
C ILE A 81 5.05 22.24 -2.22
N ALA A 82 5.18 23.25 -3.09
CA ALA A 82 5.98 23.16 -4.32
C ALA A 82 7.40 22.57 -4.15
N PRO A 83 8.18 22.89 -3.09
CA PRO A 83 9.51 22.30 -2.91
C PRO A 83 9.52 20.80 -2.52
N HIS A 84 8.36 20.25 -2.13
CA HIS A 84 8.23 18.91 -1.55
C HIS A 84 7.48 17.92 -2.44
N VAL A 85 6.86 18.41 -3.52
CA VAL A 85 6.13 17.58 -4.50
C VAL A 85 7.12 16.67 -5.23
N LYS A 86 6.86 15.36 -5.22
CA LYS A 86 7.69 14.35 -5.88
C LYS A 86 6.92 13.63 -6.98
N ASP A 87 5.96 12.80 -6.60
CA ASP A 87 5.21 11.96 -7.52
C ASP A 87 3.85 11.50 -6.95
N LYS A 88 2.96 11.08 -7.84
CA LYS A 88 1.56 10.71 -7.54
C LYS A 88 1.41 9.52 -6.57
N LEU A 89 2.43 8.67 -6.44
CA LEU A 89 2.38 7.48 -5.59
C LEU A 89 2.94 7.73 -4.19
N SER A 90 3.86 8.69 -4.04
CA SER A 90 4.52 8.99 -2.77
C SER A 90 4.03 10.28 -2.09
N ASP A 91 3.45 11.21 -2.84
CA ASP A 91 2.96 12.48 -2.29
C ASP A 91 1.77 12.29 -1.34
N VAL A 92 1.73 13.08 -0.27
CA VAL A 92 0.61 13.10 0.69
C VAL A 92 -0.59 13.89 0.16
N PRO A 93 -1.82 13.59 0.63
CA PRO A 93 -2.99 14.41 0.31
C PRO A 93 -2.81 15.85 0.73
N VAL A 94 -3.06 16.79 -0.20
CA VAL A 94 -3.10 18.22 0.11
C VAL A 94 -4.42 18.81 -0.35
N LEU A 95 -5.09 19.51 0.56
CA LEU A 95 -6.37 20.15 0.35
C LEU A 95 -6.35 21.60 0.83
N VAL A 96 -7.27 22.39 0.28
CA VAL A 96 -7.59 23.74 0.76
C VAL A 96 -9.06 23.83 1.09
N ALA A 97 -9.40 24.46 2.22
CA ALA A 97 -10.72 24.98 2.49
C ALA A 97 -10.67 26.50 2.60
N ASP A 98 -11.70 27.20 2.14
CA ASP A 98 -11.84 28.62 2.46
C ASP A 98 -12.29 28.79 3.92
N GLU A 99 -12.02 29.96 4.50
CA GLU A 99 -12.34 30.22 5.92
C GLU A 99 -13.83 30.27 6.24
N ALA A 100 -14.71 30.36 5.23
CA ALA A 100 -16.15 30.27 5.41
C ALA A 100 -16.68 28.83 5.27
N GLY A 101 -15.79 27.86 4.99
CA GLY A 101 -16.15 26.45 4.88
C GLY A 101 -17.05 26.14 3.68
N GLN A 102 -17.03 26.97 2.63
CA GLN A 102 -17.93 26.79 1.48
C GLN A 102 -17.41 25.77 0.47
N PHE A 103 -16.10 25.66 0.34
CA PHE A 103 -15.42 24.84 -0.65
C PHE A 103 -14.30 24.02 -0.01
N VAL A 104 -14.14 22.78 -0.47
CA VAL A 104 -12.99 21.93 -0.17
C VAL A 104 -12.36 21.51 -1.50
N ILE A 105 -11.10 21.87 -1.69
CA ILE A 105 -10.41 21.81 -2.98
C ILE A 105 -9.17 20.91 -2.82
N PRO A 106 -9.17 19.68 -3.38
CA PRO A 106 -7.95 18.89 -3.51
C PRO A 106 -6.93 19.60 -4.41
N LEU A 107 -5.68 19.68 -3.96
CA LEU A 107 -4.56 20.24 -4.73
C LEU A 107 -3.55 19.19 -5.19
N LEU A 108 -3.31 18.16 -4.37
CA LEU A 108 -2.28 17.14 -4.64
C LEU A 108 -2.76 15.76 -4.17
N ALA A 109 -2.28 14.72 -4.84
CA ALA A 109 -2.56 13.32 -4.52
C ALA A 109 -4.07 12.97 -4.51
N GLY A 110 -4.81 13.46 -5.52
CA GLY A 110 -6.26 13.34 -5.67
C GLY A 110 -6.81 11.91 -5.54
N HIS A 111 -6.37 11.00 -6.42
CA HIS A 111 -6.85 9.62 -6.48
C HIS A 111 -6.10 8.70 -5.53
N TYR A 112 -4.91 8.23 -5.95
CA TYR A 112 -4.13 7.24 -5.21
C TYR A 112 -3.82 7.66 -3.77
N GLY A 113 -3.39 8.91 -3.56
CA GLY A 113 -3.15 9.43 -2.21
C GLY A 113 -4.43 9.68 -1.40
N GLY A 114 -5.58 9.86 -2.06
CA GLY A 114 -6.88 9.96 -1.40
C GLY A 114 -7.36 11.38 -1.09
N ALA A 115 -6.79 12.44 -1.68
CA ALA A 115 -7.24 13.80 -1.45
C ALA A 115 -8.67 14.06 -1.97
N ASN A 116 -9.10 13.42 -3.06
CA ASN A 116 -10.48 13.54 -3.57
C ASN A 116 -11.48 12.88 -2.62
N ARG A 117 -11.12 11.71 -2.06
CA ARG A 117 -11.92 11.04 -1.02
C ARG A 117 -12.04 11.92 0.22
N LEU A 118 -10.92 12.45 0.72
CA LEU A 118 -10.91 13.32 1.90
C LEU A 118 -11.70 14.61 1.65
N ALA A 119 -11.64 15.20 0.46
CA ALA A 119 -12.48 16.35 0.11
C ALA A 119 -13.97 16.01 0.15
N GLY A 120 -14.37 14.84 -0.33
CA GLY A 120 -15.75 14.36 -0.26
C GLY A 120 -16.24 14.01 1.15
N GLU A 121 -15.34 13.61 2.06
CA GLU A 121 -15.64 13.41 3.48
C GLU A 121 -15.79 14.76 4.21
N LEU A 122 -14.84 15.67 4.03
CA LEU A 122 -14.88 17.01 4.61
C LEU A 122 -16.09 17.81 4.09
N SER A 123 -16.41 17.72 2.81
CA SER A 123 -17.54 18.46 2.25
C SER A 123 -18.88 18.00 2.84
N ARG A 124 -19.06 16.68 3.03
CA ARG A 124 -20.25 16.13 3.71
C ARG A 124 -20.32 16.53 5.17
N ALA A 125 -19.19 16.52 5.88
CA ALA A 125 -19.12 16.91 7.29
C ALA A 125 -19.45 18.40 7.49
N LEU A 126 -19.00 19.26 6.58
CA LEU A 126 -19.12 20.72 6.70
C LEU A 126 -20.34 21.31 5.98
N GLY A 127 -21.06 20.51 5.18
CA GLY A 127 -22.03 21.05 4.23
C GLY A 127 -21.40 21.90 3.12
N ALA A 128 -20.11 21.68 2.85
CA ALA A 128 -19.34 22.38 1.84
C ALA A 128 -19.48 21.74 0.45
N THR A 129 -18.92 22.39 -0.57
CA THR A 129 -18.80 21.84 -1.93
C THR A 129 -17.39 21.32 -2.19
N ALA A 130 -17.26 20.03 -2.51
CA ALA A 130 -15.97 19.48 -2.97
C ALA A 130 -15.72 19.87 -4.44
N VAL A 131 -14.62 20.57 -4.72
CA VAL A 131 -14.27 21.03 -6.07
C VAL A 131 -13.33 20.01 -6.72
N LEU A 132 -13.91 18.91 -7.21
CA LEU A 132 -13.17 17.84 -7.89
C LEU A 132 -12.94 18.19 -9.36
N THR A 133 -11.70 18.11 -9.83
CA THR A 133 -11.32 18.50 -11.20
C THR A 133 -10.77 17.35 -12.04
N THR A 134 -10.53 16.18 -11.44
CA THR A 134 -9.88 15.07 -12.15
C THR A 134 -10.83 14.42 -13.14
N ALA A 135 -10.36 14.17 -14.37
CA ALA A 135 -11.22 13.76 -15.49
C ALA A 135 -12.01 12.48 -15.22
N THR A 136 -11.45 11.49 -14.54
CA THR A 136 -12.19 10.26 -14.20
C THR A 136 -13.29 10.51 -13.18
N ASP A 137 -13.10 11.41 -12.19
CA ASP A 137 -14.17 11.81 -11.26
C ASP A 137 -15.28 12.57 -11.99
N VAL A 138 -14.92 13.51 -12.87
CA VAL A 138 -15.88 14.30 -13.64
C VAL A 138 -16.73 13.41 -14.56
N ASN A 139 -16.15 12.34 -15.11
CA ASN A 139 -16.86 11.40 -15.99
C ASN A 139 -17.46 10.20 -15.24
N GLY A 140 -17.26 10.07 -13.92
CA GLY A 140 -17.75 8.93 -13.13
C GLY A 140 -17.17 7.58 -13.55
N LEU A 141 -15.98 7.58 -14.18
CA LEU A 141 -15.36 6.37 -14.73
C LEU A 141 -14.51 5.65 -13.69
N PHE A 142 -14.33 4.34 -13.87
CA PHE A 142 -13.45 3.52 -13.06
C PHE A 142 -12.03 4.10 -12.94
N ALA A 143 -11.60 4.39 -11.71
CA ALA A 143 -10.27 4.90 -11.42
C ALA A 143 -9.34 3.76 -10.98
N VAL A 144 -8.48 3.30 -11.89
CA VAL A 144 -7.61 2.13 -11.68
C VAL A 144 -6.60 2.31 -10.53
N ASP A 145 -6.19 3.54 -10.27
CA ASP A 145 -5.28 3.87 -9.17
C ASP A 145 -5.99 3.88 -7.81
N VAL A 146 -7.25 4.35 -7.76
CA VAL A 146 -8.09 4.20 -6.57
C VAL A 146 -8.37 2.72 -6.28
N PHE A 147 -8.62 1.93 -7.34
CA PHE A 147 -8.78 0.47 -7.22
C PHE A 147 -7.51 -0.19 -6.66
N ALA A 148 -6.32 0.18 -7.18
CA ALA A 148 -5.05 -0.31 -6.67
C ALA A 148 -4.84 0.04 -5.20
N ALA A 149 -5.05 1.31 -4.82
CA ALA A 149 -4.88 1.78 -3.44
C ALA A 149 -5.85 1.08 -2.47
N SER A 150 -7.14 0.97 -2.84
CA SER A 150 -8.18 0.37 -1.99
C SER A 150 -7.95 -1.12 -1.74
N ASN A 151 -7.37 -1.81 -2.73
CA ASN A 151 -7.00 -3.21 -2.63
C ASN A 151 -5.56 -3.44 -2.14
N ARG A 152 -4.83 -2.37 -1.77
CA ARG A 152 -3.43 -2.42 -1.31
C ARG A 152 -2.50 -3.13 -2.29
N LEU A 153 -2.70 -2.89 -3.58
CA LEU A 153 -1.89 -3.45 -4.65
C LEU A 153 -0.71 -2.53 -4.92
N ALA A 154 0.50 -3.09 -4.99
CA ALA A 154 1.66 -2.35 -5.45
C ALA A 154 1.54 -2.10 -6.96
N VAL A 155 2.02 -0.95 -7.42
CA VAL A 155 1.96 -0.56 -8.83
C VAL A 155 3.33 -0.76 -9.47
N ALA A 156 3.43 -1.62 -10.48
CA ALA A 156 4.68 -1.82 -11.19
C ALA A 156 4.93 -0.67 -12.18
N GLY A 157 5.93 0.16 -11.87
CA GLY A 157 6.33 1.30 -12.70
C GLY A 157 5.35 2.48 -12.62
N HIS A 158 5.82 3.66 -13.05
CA HIS A 158 5.10 4.92 -12.81
C HIS A 158 4.12 5.31 -13.94
N ASP A 159 4.31 4.83 -15.17
CA ASP A 159 3.58 5.32 -16.35
C ASP A 159 2.28 4.57 -16.66
N GLY A 160 2.09 3.36 -16.11
CA GLY A 160 0.99 2.48 -16.49
C GLY A 160 -0.39 3.05 -16.17
N ILE A 161 -0.53 3.73 -15.03
CA ILE A 161 -1.80 4.36 -14.60
C ILE A 161 -2.26 5.40 -15.63
N ALA A 162 -1.36 6.28 -16.08
CA ALA A 162 -1.69 7.32 -17.04
C ALA A 162 -2.11 6.73 -18.39
N ARG A 163 -1.42 5.66 -18.84
CA ARG A 163 -1.75 4.97 -20.10
C ARG A 163 -3.12 4.31 -20.04
N VAL A 164 -3.41 3.56 -18.98
CA VAL A 164 -4.72 2.90 -18.79
C VAL A 164 -5.84 3.93 -18.67
N SER A 165 -5.63 5.00 -17.90
CA SER A 165 -6.64 6.07 -17.73
C SER A 165 -6.95 6.77 -19.05
N ALA A 166 -5.92 7.08 -19.85
CA ALA A 166 -6.11 7.68 -21.18
C ALA A 166 -6.74 6.70 -22.18
N GLY A 167 -6.45 5.40 -22.06
CA GLY A 167 -7.09 4.34 -22.82
C GLY A 167 -8.59 4.25 -22.53
N LEU A 168 -8.94 4.19 -21.25
CA LEU A 168 -10.32 4.16 -20.77
C LEU A 168 -11.14 5.36 -21.26
N LEU A 169 -10.60 6.57 -21.16
CA LEU A 169 -11.26 7.79 -21.66
C LEU A 169 -11.52 7.76 -23.18
N ARG A 170 -10.65 7.10 -23.94
CA ARG A 170 -10.74 7.03 -25.41
C ARG A 170 -11.67 5.92 -25.88
N ALA A 171 -11.55 4.74 -25.26
CA ALA A 171 -12.23 3.52 -25.68
C ALA A 171 -13.56 3.29 -24.95
N GLY A 172 -13.78 3.94 -23.81
CA GLY A 172 -14.93 3.74 -22.93
C GLY A 172 -14.88 2.44 -22.12
N TYR A 173 -13.81 1.65 -22.24
CA TYR A 173 -13.59 0.45 -21.45
C TYR A 173 -12.10 0.16 -21.28
N LEU A 174 -11.77 -0.74 -20.35
CA LEU A 174 -10.46 -1.38 -20.23
C LEU A 174 -10.61 -2.89 -20.06
N THR A 175 -9.56 -3.64 -20.38
CA THR A 175 -9.45 -5.08 -20.14
C THR A 175 -8.61 -5.36 -18.90
N MET A 176 -9.09 -6.27 -18.04
CA MET A 176 -8.40 -6.62 -16.80
C MET A 176 -8.35 -8.14 -16.61
N SER A 177 -7.18 -8.67 -16.26
CA SER A 177 -7.02 -10.08 -15.85
C SER A 177 -6.57 -10.14 -14.40
N VAL A 178 -7.25 -10.93 -13.58
CA VAL A 178 -7.00 -11.04 -12.12
C VAL A 178 -6.73 -12.48 -11.77
N ALA A 179 -5.60 -12.76 -11.13
CA ALA A 179 -5.22 -14.11 -10.70
C ALA A 179 -5.96 -14.58 -9.43
N GLY A 180 -6.38 -13.64 -8.58
CA GLY A 180 -7.15 -13.89 -7.36
C GLY A 180 -8.67 -13.83 -7.57
N GLU A 181 -9.42 -13.90 -6.47
CA GLU A 181 -10.88 -13.78 -6.52
C GLU A 181 -11.33 -12.32 -6.73
N CYS A 182 -12.47 -12.12 -7.38
CA CYS A 182 -13.08 -10.81 -7.57
C CYS A 182 -14.37 -10.73 -6.75
N GLU A 183 -14.50 -9.68 -5.95
CA GLU A 183 -15.66 -9.38 -5.11
C GLU A 183 -16.29 -8.04 -5.49
N GLY A 184 -17.57 -7.87 -5.19
CA GLY A 184 -18.30 -6.64 -5.45
C GLY A 184 -18.89 -6.56 -6.86
N GLU A 185 -19.41 -5.38 -7.20
CA GLU A 185 -19.99 -5.10 -8.51
C GLU A 185 -18.90 -4.59 -9.44
N ILE A 186 -18.66 -5.32 -10.53
CA ILE A 186 -17.65 -4.93 -11.52
C ILE A 186 -18.20 -3.75 -12.33
N PRO A 187 -17.49 -2.61 -12.41
CA PRO A 187 -17.92 -1.46 -13.19
C PRO A 187 -18.11 -1.84 -14.67
N PRO A 188 -19.12 -1.29 -15.35
CA PRO A 188 -19.46 -1.67 -16.73
C PRO A 188 -18.33 -1.41 -17.72
N GLU A 189 -17.40 -0.50 -17.40
CA GLU A 189 -16.23 -0.19 -18.21
C GLU A 189 -15.09 -1.21 -18.03
N VAL A 190 -15.12 -2.05 -17.00
CA VAL A 190 -14.09 -3.06 -16.72
C VAL A 190 -14.49 -4.39 -17.34
N ARG A 191 -13.77 -4.81 -18.38
CA ARG A 191 -13.95 -6.12 -19.02
C ARG A 191 -12.96 -7.12 -18.43
N LEU A 192 -13.45 -7.97 -17.54
CA LEU A 192 -12.65 -9.07 -17.02
C LEU A 192 -12.36 -10.10 -18.12
N VAL A 193 -11.10 -10.52 -18.21
CA VAL A 193 -10.66 -11.63 -19.05
C VAL A 193 -10.06 -12.74 -18.17
N PRO A 194 -10.14 -14.03 -18.58
CA PRO A 194 -9.59 -15.13 -17.80
C PRO A 194 -8.10 -14.96 -17.49
N TYR A 195 -7.69 -15.43 -16.32
CA TYR A 195 -6.29 -15.56 -15.94
C TYR A 195 -5.80 -17.02 -16.13
N PRO A 196 -4.59 -17.25 -16.70
CA PRO A 196 -3.71 -16.25 -17.29
C PRO A 196 -4.29 -15.69 -18.62
N PRO A 197 -4.03 -14.41 -18.95
CA PRO A 197 -4.54 -13.81 -20.17
C PRO A 197 -3.87 -14.41 -21.41
N LYS A 198 -4.67 -14.72 -22.44
CA LYS A 198 -4.15 -15.25 -23.73
C LYS A 198 -3.70 -14.14 -24.70
N GLU A 199 -4.19 -12.93 -24.49
CA GLU A 199 -3.90 -11.74 -25.29
C GLU A 199 -3.47 -10.61 -24.36
N PRO A 200 -2.79 -9.57 -24.88
CA PRO A 200 -2.43 -8.40 -24.08
C PRO A 200 -3.66 -7.76 -23.42
N VAL A 201 -3.50 -7.31 -22.17
CA VAL A 201 -4.55 -6.66 -21.38
C VAL A 201 -4.14 -5.25 -20.95
N ASP A 202 -5.09 -4.41 -20.60
CA ASP A 202 -4.76 -3.07 -20.07
C ASP A 202 -4.20 -3.19 -18.65
N VAL A 203 -4.84 -4.00 -17.81
CA VAL A 203 -4.47 -4.19 -16.40
C VAL A 203 -4.27 -5.68 -16.08
N LEU A 204 -3.14 -6.03 -15.51
CA LEU A 204 -2.87 -7.35 -14.93
C LEU A 204 -2.79 -7.24 -13.42
N VAL A 205 -3.56 -8.05 -12.69
CA VAL A 205 -3.50 -8.15 -11.22
C VAL A 205 -3.01 -9.54 -10.82
N ALA A 206 -1.71 -9.68 -10.53
CA ALA A 206 -1.08 -10.97 -10.23
C ALA A 206 0.25 -10.82 -9.49
N PRO A 207 0.68 -11.79 -8.66
CA PRO A 207 2.00 -11.76 -8.03
C PRO A 207 3.16 -12.08 -8.99
N GLN A 208 2.86 -12.69 -10.15
CA GLN A 208 3.80 -12.96 -11.24
C GLN A 208 3.43 -12.17 -12.51
N CYS A 209 4.44 -11.94 -13.36
CA CYS A 209 4.25 -11.43 -14.70
C CYS A 209 5.23 -12.12 -15.64
N GLU A 210 4.75 -12.84 -16.65
CA GLU A 210 5.62 -13.53 -17.59
C GLU A 210 6.11 -12.62 -18.73
N ALA A 211 7.28 -12.94 -19.32
CA ALA A 211 7.84 -12.19 -20.45
C ALA A 211 6.92 -12.11 -21.71
N GLY A 212 5.84 -12.90 -21.76
CA GLY A 212 4.80 -12.85 -22.78
C GLY A 212 3.52 -12.09 -22.38
N GLU A 213 3.31 -11.82 -21.08
CA GLU A 213 2.17 -11.09 -20.56
C GLU A 213 2.39 -9.59 -20.78
N ARG A 214 1.87 -9.09 -21.91
CA ARG A 214 1.91 -7.67 -22.21
C ARG A 214 0.73 -7.00 -21.52
N CYS A 215 1.00 -6.28 -20.44
CA CYS A 215 0.04 -5.39 -19.83
C CYS A 215 0.49 -3.93 -19.88
N SER A 216 -0.46 -2.99 -19.91
CA SER A 216 -0.14 -1.57 -19.78
C SER A 216 0.14 -1.16 -18.34
N LEU A 217 -0.47 -1.86 -17.39
CA LEU A 217 -0.33 -1.66 -15.95
C LEU A 217 -0.34 -3.01 -15.23
N TRP A 218 0.68 -3.26 -14.42
CA TRP A 218 0.75 -4.44 -13.55
C TRP A 218 0.56 -4.03 -12.10
N LEU A 219 -0.48 -4.58 -11.47
CA LEU A 219 -0.83 -4.41 -10.07
C LEU A 219 -0.50 -5.69 -9.31
N ILE A 220 0.25 -5.56 -8.22
CA ILE A 220 0.88 -6.68 -7.54
C ILE A 220 0.26 -6.84 -6.15
N PRO A 221 -0.44 -7.95 -5.87
CA PRO A 221 -0.97 -8.24 -4.55
C PRO A 221 0.14 -8.69 -3.59
N SER A 222 0.09 -8.20 -2.34
CA SER A 222 0.96 -8.71 -1.27
C SER A 222 0.37 -10.03 -0.71
N CYS A 223 0.72 -11.15 -1.35
CA CYS A 223 0.15 -12.47 -1.08
C CYS A 223 1.15 -13.63 -0.93
N LEU A 224 2.44 -13.41 -1.14
CA LEU A 224 3.47 -14.46 -1.07
C LEU A 224 4.10 -14.54 0.32
N LEU A 225 4.16 -15.74 0.89
CA LEU A 225 4.80 -16.04 2.17
C LEU A 225 6.04 -16.89 1.91
N LEU A 226 7.20 -16.37 2.31
CA LEU A 226 8.49 -17.03 2.09
C LEU A 226 8.84 -17.88 3.30
N GLY A 227 8.88 -19.20 3.12
CA GLY A 227 9.45 -20.11 4.10
C GLY A 227 10.96 -20.13 3.98
N VAL A 228 11.67 -19.48 4.91
CA VAL A 228 13.13 -19.34 4.85
C VAL A 228 13.80 -20.20 5.90
N GLY A 229 14.86 -20.89 5.50
CA GLY A 229 15.75 -21.56 6.42
C GLY A 229 17.20 -21.47 5.98
N CYS A 230 18.12 -21.37 6.93
CA CYS A 230 19.55 -21.45 6.70
C CYS A 230 20.26 -22.28 7.78
N ARG A 231 21.54 -22.61 7.54
CA ARG A 231 22.51 -22.91 8.60
C ARG A 231 22.83 -21.60 9.34
N ARG A 232 23.23 -21.71 10.63
CA ARG A 232 23.57 -20.54 11.45
C ARG A 232 24.65 -19.67 10.82
N GLY A 233 24.48 -18.35 10.92
CA GLY A 233 25.49 -17.36 10.54
C GLY A 233 25.53 -17.03 9.05
N LYS A 234 24.48 -17.33 8.29
CA LYS A 234 24.33 -16.84 6.91
C LYS A 234 24.05 -15.34 6.91
N SER A 235 24.74 -14.60 6.04
CA SER A 235 24.57 -13.15 5.98
C SER A 235 23.24 -12.75 5.33
N GLU A 236 22.85 -11.50 5.53
CA GLU A 236 21.68 -10.89 4.86
C GLU A 236 21.85 -10.96 3.34
N GLU A 237 23.01 -10.57 2.82
CA GLU A 237 23.28 -10.50 1.38
C GLU A 237 23.21 -11.88 0.72
N GLU A 238 23.68 -12.92 1.41
CA GLU A 238 23.59 -14.30 0.93
C GLU A 238 22.14 -14.80 0.82
N LEU A 239 21.28 -14.37 1.74
CA LEU A 239 19.87 -14.75 1.78
C LEU A 239 19.05 -13.91 0.80
N GLU A 240 19.30 -12.61 0.72
CA GLU A 240 18.67 -11.70 -0.23
C GLU A 240 18.96 -12.16 -1.67
N ALA A 241 20.22 -12.42 -2.01
CA ALA A 241 20.59 -12.90 -3.34
C ALA A 241 19.85 -14.20 -3.68
N PHE A 242 19.79 -15.14 -2.74
CA PHE A 242 19.11 -16.41 -2.93
C PHE A 242 17.58 -16.26 -3.10
N VAL A 243 16.95 -15.38 -2.33
CA VAL A 243 15.52 -15.06 -2.47
C VAL A 243 15.24 -14.38 -3.79
N ARG A 244 16.04 -13.36 -4.15
CA ARG A 244 15.91 -12.62 -5.41
C ARG A 244 16.03 -13.55 -6.61
N GLU A 245 17.08 -14.37 -6.67
CA GLU A 245 17.29 -15.35 -7.75
C GLU A 245 16.13 -16.34 -7.86
N THR A 246 15.58 -16.80 -6.72
CA THR A 246 14.45 -17.72 -6.73
C THR A 246 13.17 -17.03 -7.24
N LEU A 247 12.89 -15.80 -6.78
CA LEU A 247 11.74 -15.02 -7.25
C LEU A 247 11.84 -14.72 -8.75
N GLU A 248 13.01 -14.30 -9.22
CA GLU A 248 13.26 -14.03 -10.64
C GLU A 248 13.07 -15.29 -11.50
N LYS A 249 13.60 -16.42 -11.07
CA LYS A 249 13.45 -17.71 -11.75
C LYS A 249 11.98 -18.13 -11.87
N GLU A 250 11.22 -17.93 -10.80
CA GLU A 250 9.79 -18.27 -10.73
C GLU A 250 8.89 -17.13 -11.27
N LYS A 251 9.49 -16.05 -11.81
CA LYS A 251 8.82 -14.86 -12.36
C LYS A 251 7.89 -14.13 -11.37
N LEU A 252 8.18 -14.25 -10.08
CA LEU A 252 7.42 -13.62 -9.00
C LEU A 252 8.01 -12.26 -8.65
N SER A 253 7.14 -11.30 -8.36
CA SER A 253 7.56 -9.98 -7.90
C SER A 253 7.98 -10.02 -6.43
N SER A 254 9.09 -9.36 -6.09
CA SER A 254 9.46 -9.10 -4.69
C SER A 254 8.41 -8.26 -3.96
N MET A 255 7.69 -7.38 -4.67
CA MET A 255 6.58 -6.59 -4.09
C MET A 255 5.39 -7.45 -3.69
N ALA A 256 5.29 -8.69 -4.17
CA ALA A 256 4.24 -9.61 -3.78
C ALA A 256 4.51 -10.30 -2.42
N VAL A 257 5.72 -10.16 -1.87
CA VAL A 257 6.08 -10.74 -0.57
C VAL A 257 5.32 -10.04 0.54
N ALA A 258 4.61 -10.83 1.35
CA ALA A 258 3.78 -10.39 2.48
C ALA A 258 4.40 -10.75 3.84
N GLY A 259 5.41 -11.62 3.86
CA GLY A 259 6.01 -12.11 5.09
C GLY A 259 7.08 -13.18 4.85
N ILE A 260 7.98 -13.29 5.82
CA ILE A 260 8.93 -14.39 5.93
C ILE A 260 8.52 -15.26 7.10
N ALA A 261 8.64 -16.58 6.96
CA ALA A 261 8.27 -17.55 7.97
C ALA A 261 9.41 -18.56 8.22
N SER A 262 9.61 -18.94 9.48
CA SER A 262 10.52 -20.01 9.86
C SER A 262 10.08 -20.74 11.14
N VAL A 263 10.91 -21.65 11.63
CA VAL A 263 10.74 -22.30 12.93
C VAL A 263 11.22 -21.39 14.07
N ASP A 264 10.62 -21.52 15.25
CA ASP A 264 10.95 -20.74 16.46
C ASP A 264 12.42 -20.79 16.89
N VAL A 265 13.12 -21.91 16.69
CA VAL A 265 14.57 -22.01 16.94
C VAL A 265 15.43 -21.09 16.04
N LYS A 266 14.81 -20.38 15.09
CA LYS A 266 15.42 -19.36 14.21
C LYS A 266 14.92 -17.94 14.48
N ALA A 267 14.19 -17.72 15.57
CA ALA A 267 13.66 -16.40 15.91
C ALA A 267 14.75 -15.33 16.09
N ASP A 268 15.96 -15.73 16.47
CA ASP A 268 17.13 -14.87 16.67
C ASP A 268 18.15 -14.91 15.53
N GLU A 269 17.82 -15.55 14.39
CA GLU A 269 18.75 -15.64 13.27
C GLU A 269 18.87 -14.28 12.55
N VAL A 270 19.99 -13.60 12.81
CA VAL A 270 20.28 -12.23 12.37
C VAL A 270 20.08 -12.04 10.86
N GLY A 271 20.53 -13.00 10.04
CA GLY A 271 20.37 -12.89 8.58
C GLY A 271 18.92 -12.91 8.10
N ILE A 272 18.03 -13.66 8.78
CA ILE A 272 16.61 -13.71 8.40
C ILE A 272 15.88 -12.45 8.90
N LEU A 273 16.24 -11.98 10.10
CA LEU A 273 15.70 -10.72 10.65
C LEU A 273 16.04 -9.53 9.75
N ALA A 274 17.30 -9.42 9.34
CA ALA A 274 17.77 -8.35 8.46
C ALA A 274 17.06 -8.40 7.08
N LEU A 275 16.93 -9.60 6.49
CA LEU A 275 16.17 -9.79 5.25
C LEU A 275 14.70 -9.34 5.38
N ALA A 276 14.04 -9.64 6.51
CA ALA A 276 12.67 -9.22 6.75
C ALA A 276 12.52 -7.70 6.90
N GLU A 277 13.48 -7.06 7.58
CA GLU A 277 13.57 -5.61 7.70
C GLU A 277 13.80 -4.95 6.33
N GLN A 278 14.74 -5.47 5.53
CA GLN A 278 15.04 -4.97 4.18
C GLN A 278 13.81 -5.03 3.26
N LEU A 279 13.04 -6.11 3.32
CA LEU A 279 11.80 -6.27 2.56
C LEU A 279 10.61 -5.53 3.18
N ALA A 280 10.77 -4.95 4.38
CA ALA A 280 9.72 -4.31 5.17
C ALA A 280 8.49 -5.22 5.41
N VAL A 281 8.74 -6.51 5.67
CA VAL A 281 7.69 -7.52 5.91
C VAL A 281 7.85 -8.18 7.28
N PRO A 282 6.76 -8.69 7.89
CA PRO A 282 6.86 -9.39 9.16
C PRO A 282 7.68 -10.68 9.04
N PHE A 283 8.50 -10.94 10.07
CA PHE A 283 9.10 -12.26 10.30
C PHE A 283 8.27 -13.06 11.30
N LEU A 284 7.71 -14.17 10.83
CA LEU A 284 6.85 -15.07 11.57
C LEU A 284 7.62 -16.31 11.97
N THR A 285 7.51 -16.72 13.23
CA THR A 285 8.08 -17.98 13.69
C THR A 285 7.03 -18.88 14.31
N TYR A 286 7.21 -20.18 14.12
CA TYR A 286 6.25 -21.18 14.57
C TYR A 286 6.96 -22.30 15.33
N PRO A 287 6.36 -22.79 16.43
CA PRO A 287 6.84 -23.97 17.10
C PRO A 287 6.86 -25.19 16.18
N ALA A 288 7.86 -26.04 16.35
CA ALA A 288 8.00 -27.29 15.60
C ALA A 288 6.71 -28.13 15.58
N GLY A 289 6.05 -28.31 16.73
CA GLY A 289 4.80 -29.05 16.83
C GLY A 289 3.67 -28.46 15.97
N ARG A 290 3.61 -27.13 15.83
CA ARG A 290 2.62 -26.47 14.97
C ARG A 290 2.89 -26.75 13.49
N LEU A 291 4.16 -26.69 13.08
CA LEU A 291 4.56 -26.97 11.70
C LEU A 291 4.25 -28.43 11.31
N GLN A 292 4.41 -29.37 12.24
CA GLN A 292 4.11 -30.78 12.01
C GLN A 292 2.62 -31.03 11.71
N CYS A 293 1.73 -30.23 12.30
CA CYS A 293 0.29 -30.30 12.09
C CYS A 293 -0.20 -29.58 10.83
N VAL A 294 0.68 -28.95 10.06
CA VAL A 294 0.29 -28.31 8.80
C VAL A 294 -0.03 -29.40 7.78
N ASP A 295 -1.25 -29.37 7.27
CA ASP A 295 -1.70 -30.26 6.20
C ASP A 295 -1.11 -29.81 4.85
N GLY A 296 -0.69 -30.78 4.04
CA GLY A 296 -0.13 -30.54 2.71
C GLY A 296 0.80 -31.64 2.23
N THR A 297 1.14 -31.59 0.94
CA THR A 297 2.14 -32.49 0.34
C THR A 297 3.49 -31.79 0.34
N PHE A 298 4.38 -32.23 1.21
CA PHE A 298 5.69 -31.61 1.42
C PHE A 298 6.84 -32.51 0.95
N THR A 299 7.91 -31.91 0.44
CA THR A 299 9.11 -32.65 0.01
C THR A 299 9.79 -33.25 1.25
N SER A 300 9.97 -34.56 1.34
CA SER A 300 10.67 -35.15 2.48
C SER A 300 12.17 -34.84 2.42
N SER A 301 12.77 -34.46 3.55
CA SER A 301 14.23 -34.32 3.64
C SER A 301 14.75 -35.07 4.87
N GLY A 302 15.43 -36.20 4.65
CA GLY A 302 15.91 -37.10 5.70
C GLY A 302 16.86 -36.47 6.73
N PHE A 303 17.46 -35.31 6.44
CA PHE A 303 18.37 -34.59 7.34
C PHE A 303 17.67 -33.74 8.42
N VAL A 304 16.40 -33.32 8.22
CA VAL A 304 15.73 -32.33 9.10
C VAL A 304 14.95 -32.98 10.25
N ALA A 305 14.45 -34.21 10.04
CA ALA A 305 13.67 -34.93 11.06
C ALA A 305 14.48 -35.23 12.34
N GLN A 306 15.80 -35.40 12.26
CA GLN A 306 16.66 -35.73 13.40
C GLN A 306 17.03 -34.53 14.30
N GLN A 307 16.99 -33.28 13.81
CA GLN A 307 17.43 -32.11 14.60
C GLN A 307 16.30 -31.25 15.17
N VAL A 308 15.17 -31.13 14.46
CA VAL A 308 14.09 -30.19 14.83
C VAL A 308 12.75 -30.90 15.03
N GLY A 309 12.69 -32.22 14.76
CA GLY A 309 11.47 -33.02 14.92
C GLY A 309 10.38 -32.75 13.88
N VAL A 310 10.69 -31.95 12.83
CA VAL A 310 9.77 -31.61 11.73
C VAL A 310 10.43 -31.95 10.40
N ASP A 311 9.69 -32.61 9.51
CA ASP A 311 10.13 -32.76 8.11
C ASP A 311 9.89 -31.46 7.34
N ASN A 312 10.94 -30.94 6.68
CA ASN A 312 10.85 -29.80 5.77
C ASN A 312 10.21 -28.51 6.33
N VAL A 313 10.89 -27.92 7.31
CA VAL A 313 10.53 -26.66 7.98
C VAL A 313 10.15 -25.53 7.03
N CYS A 314 10.87 -25.32 5.91
CA CYS A 314 10.62 -24.15 5.06
C CYS A 314 9.25 -24.22 4.36
N GLU A 315 8.88 -25.36 3.77
CA GLU A 315 7.56 -25.47 3.11
C GLU A 315 6.41 -25.35 4.11
N ARG A 316 6.52 -26.04 5.26
CA ARG A 316 5.51 -25.99 6.33
C ARG A 316 5.36 -24.60 6.92
N ALA A 317 6.46 -23.88 7.11
CA ALA A 317 6.42 -22.50 7.62
C ALA A 317 5.76 -21.56 6.62
N ALA A 318 6.06 -21.69 5.31
CA ALA A 318 5.42 -20.91 4.27
C ALA A 318 3.89 -21.13 4.26
N VAL A 319 3.45 -22.39 4.23
CA VAL A 319 2.02 -22.74 4.21
C VAL A 319 1.32 -22.34 5.51
N CYS A 320 1.96 -22.55 6.67
CA CYS A 320 1.42 -22.11 7.96
C CYS A 320 1.19 -20.59 7.99
N ALA A 321 2.12 -19.81 7.41
CA ALA A 321 1.98 -18.36 7.30
C ALA A 321 0.94 -17.93 6.28
N ALA A 322 0.73 -18.71 5.21
CA ALA A 322 -0.31 -18.44 4.22
C ALA A 322 -1.71 -18.63 4.80
N GLY A 323 -1.86 -19.46 5.83
CA GLY A 323 -3.11 -19.65 6.55
C GLY A 323 -4.12 -20.53 5.80
N GLU A 324 -5.38 -20.46 6.21
CA GLU A 324 -6.45 -21.25 5.63
C GLU A 324 -6.66 -20.91 4.14
N GLY A 325 -6.75 -21.94 3.29
CA GLY A 325 -6.82 -21.78 1.83
C GLY A 325 -5.50 -21.36 1.16
N GLY A 326 -4.42 -21.24 1.92
CA GLY A 326 -3.08 -21.03 1.37
C GLY A 326 -2.58 -22.26 0.61
N ARG A 327 -1.80 -22.02 -0.44
CA ARG A 327 -1.23 -23.09 -1.29
C ARG A 327 0.27 -22.94 -1.45
N LEU A 328 0.99 -24.06 -1.49
CA LEU A 328 2.41 -24.08 -1.82
C LEU A 328 2.57 -23.80 -3.32
N LEU A 329 3.25 -22.71 -3.67
CA LEU A 329 3.50 -22.28 -5.05
C LEU A 329 4.86 -22.80 -5.55
N VAL A 330 5.88 -22.68 -4.70
CA VAL A 330 7.26 -23.12 -5.00
C VAL A 330 7.69 -24.07 -3.90
N GLN A 331 7.99 -25.31 -4.29
CA GLN A 331 8.58 -26.31 -3.40
C GLN A 331 9.98 -25.91 -2.94
N LYS A 332 10.52 -26.63 -1.96
CA LYS A 332 11.85 -26.37 -1.40
C LYS A 332 12.92 -26.28 -2.49
N THR A 333 13.48 -25.08 -2.61
CA THR A 333 14.75 -24.84 -3.29
C THR A 333 15.85 -24.81 -2.24
N ALA A 334 16.96 -25.51 -2.48
CA ALA A 334 18.09 -25.58 -1.56
C ALA A 334 19.40 -25.20 -2.26
N CYS A 335 20.17 -24.31 -1.65
CA CYS A 335 21.47 -23.85 -2.17
C CYS A 335 22.41 -23.53 -1.01
N GLU A 336 23.57 -24.19 -0.95
CA GLU A 336 24.66 -23.87 -0.01
C GLU A 336 24.25 -23.71 1.47
N GLY A 337 23.35 -24.58 1.94
CA GLY A 337 22.84 -24.55 3.31
C GLY A 337 21.73 -23.52 3.57
N LYS A 338 21.22 -22.87 2.51
CA LYS A 338 20.00 -22.05 2.49
C LYS A 338 18.86 -22.85 1.85
N THR A 339 17.65 -22.62 2.31
CA THR A 339 16.43 -23.28 1.83
C THR A 339 15.29 -22.27 1.77
N LEU A 340 14.55 -22.27 0.66
CA LEU A 340 13.42 -21.39 0.43
C LEU A 340 12.25 -22.19 -0.11
N ALA A 341 11.05 -21.88 0.36
CA ALA A 341 9.79 -22.31 -0.22
C ALA A 341 8.85 -21.09 -0.28
N ILE A 342 7.90 -21.10 -1.21
CA ILE A 342 6.97 -19.97 -1.38
C ILE A 342 5.55 -20.50 -1.35
N ALA A 343 4.74 -19.96 -0.47
CA ALA A 343 3.30 -20.21 -0.43
C ALA A 343 2.55 -18.92 -0.81
N GLU A 344 1.38 -19.09 -1.41
CA GLU A 344 0.45 -18.00 -1.71
C GLU A 344 -0.74 -18.11 -0.76
N LYS A 345 -1.03 -17.04 -0.01
CA LYS A 345 -2.27 -16.96 0.79
C LYS A 345 -3.47 -16.73 -0.12
N LYS A 346 -4.67 -17.12 0.29
CA LYS A 346 -5.88 -16.74 -0.42
C LYS A 346 -6.06 -15.22 -0.41
N TRP A 347 -6.38 -14.62 -1.56
CA TRP A 347 -6.60 -13.17 -1.69
C TRP A 347 -7.69 -12.88 -2.72
N SER A 348 -8.34 -11.73 -2.54
CA SER A 348 -9.35 -11.19 -3.43
C SER A 348 -9.11 -9.71 -3.67
N VAL A 349 -9.69 -9.20 -4.75
CA VAL A 349 -9.84 -7.76 -4.99
C VAL A 349 -11.31 -7.40 -4.97
N LYS A 350 -11.60 -6.24 -4.43
CA LYS A 350 -12.93 -5.66 -4.38
C LYS A 350 -13.04 -4.50 -5.37
N PHE A 351 -14.07 -4.59 -6.20
CA PHE A 351 -14.50 -3.49 -7.07
C PHE A 351 -15.45 -2.55 -6.31
#